data_AF-A0A1Y2CV23-F1
#
_entry.id   AF-A0A1Y2CV23-F1
#
_cell.length_a   1.000
_cell.length_b   1.000
_cell.length_c   1.000
_cell.angle_alpha   90.00
_cell.angle_beta   90.00
_cell.angle_gamma   90.00
#
_symmetry.space_group_name_H-M   'P 1'
#
loop_
_entity.id
_entity.type
_entity.pdbx_description
1 polymer ?
#
loop_
_entity_poly.entity_id
_entity_poly.type
_entity_poly.pdbx_seq_one_letter_code
_entity_poly.pdbx_strand_id
1 'polypeptide(L)'
;SCGQLCERILNCANHVCQQECHSGPCDPCTFKVEQSCTCGKCNRIVDCKTVRLDQIETYSCTIHCNFKYACGQHRCEAVCHSHDEGASECPFLPSTLLKCPCGYKSFTLEESLESRAICTDPVIVCDQICWKELKCGHACKLSCHDGPCVCLEKQLVSCRCGATHVTATCAELPTLSTPTCKTQCRSLKTCGRHECGRKCCPKESFDSIQDPHHCDLLCDRILKCGKHKCALDCHRGPCPPCIEASFEPVSCACGKTTLEP
;
A
#
# COMPACT_ATOMS: atom_id res chain seq x y z
N SER A 1 -27.67 -14.63 41.92
CA SER A 1 -27.54 -15.93 41.24
C SER A 1 -28.56 -16.90 41.80
N CYS A 2 -29.46 -17.46 40.98
CA CYS A 2 -30.51 -18.39 41.42
C CYS A 2 -30.07 -19.88 41.46
N GLY A 3 -28.79 -20.17 41.22
CA GLY A 3 -28.23 -21.54 41.25
C GLY A 3 -28.61 -22.43 40.06
N GLN A 4 -29.50 -21.98 39.17
CA GLN A 4 -29.82 -22.67 37.91
C GLN A 4 -28.86 -22.27 36.79
N LEU A 5 -28.79 -23.08 35.73
CA LEU A 5 -28.04 -22.72 34.52
C LEU A 5 -28.63 -21.46 33.88
N CYS A 6 -27.76 -20.65 33.31
CA CYS A 6 -28.14 -19.36 32.76
C CYS A 6 -28.98 -19.47 31.48
N GLU A 7 -28.65 -20.44 30.60
CA GLU A 7 -29.36 -20.78 29.35
C GLU A 7 -29.56 -19.63 28.32
N ARG A 8 -29.10 -18.41 28.61
CA ARG A 8 -29.10 -17.28 27.67
C ARG A 8 -28.28 -17.62 26.42
N ILE A 9 -28.81 -17.32 25.23
CA ILE A 9 -28.10 -17.48 23.95
C ILE A 9 -26.83 -16.61 23.98
N LEU A 10 -25.69 -17.23 23.64
CA LEU A 10 -24.39 -16.57 23.57
C LEU A 10 -24.28 -15.66 22.34
N ASN A 11 -23.25 -14.81 22.32
CA ASN A 11 -22.99 -13.87 21.23
C ASN A 11 -22.84 -14.52 19.83
N CYS A 12 -22.65 -15.84 19.75
CA CYS A 12 -22.57 -16.58 18.49
C CYS A 12 -23.94 -17.01 17.94
N ALA A 13 -25.04 -16.74 18.64
CA ALA A 13 -26.42 -17.08 18.26
C ALA A 13 -26.74 -18.59 18.03
N ASN A 14 -25.75 -19.49 18.17
CA ASN A 14 -25.91 -20.94 18.01
C ASN A 14 -25.73 -21.74 19.32
N HIS A 15 -25.15 -21.14 20.36
CA HIS A 15 -24.86 -21.83 21.63
C HIS A 15 -25.51 -21.10 22.80
N VAL A 16 -25.86 -21.85 23.86
CA VAL A 16 -26.44 -21.32 25.10
C VAL A 16 -25.40 -21.27 26.23
N CYS A 17 -25.57 -20.34 27.16
CA CYS A 17 -24.69 -20.19 28.32
C CYS A 17 -24.87 -21.37 29.29
N GLN A 18 -23.82 -22.17 29.47
CA GLN A 18 -23.77 -23.31 30.40
C GLN A 18 -23.23 -22.93 31.79
N GLN A 19 -23.02 -21.64 32.07
CA GLN A 19 -22.61 -21.17 33.39
C GLN A 19 -23.82 -21.13 34.34
N GLU A 20 -23.55 -21.23 35.63
CA GLU A 20 -24.54 -20.94 36.67
C GLU A 20 -25.06 -19.49 36.52
N CYS A 21 -26.30 -19.25 36.94
CA CYS A 21 -26.94 -17.95 36.85
C CYS A 21 -26.03 -16.86 37.44
N HIS A 22 -25.67 -15.87 36.63
CA HIS A 22 -24.73 -14.82 36.98
C HIS A 22 -25.30 -13.44 36.66
N SER A 23 -24.84 -12.43 37.38
CA SER A 23 -25.20 -11.03 37.16
C SER A 23 -24.25 -10.41 36.14
N GLY A 24 -24.76 -9.90 35.02
CA GLY A 24 -23.97 -9.31 33.93
C GLY A 24 -24.16 -10.01 32.57
N PRO A 25 -23.49 -9.50 31.51
CA PRO A 25 -23.49 -10.13 30.20
C PRO A 25 -22.79 -11.51 30.25
N CYS A 26 -23.23 -12.45 29.41
CA CYS A 26 -22.58 -13.75 29.27
C CYS A 26 -21.20 -13.60 28.63
N ASP A 27 -20.28 -14.47 29.04
CA ASP A 27 -18.98 -14.61 28.38
C ASP A 27 -19.16 -14.99 26.90
N PRO A 28 -18.22 -14.59 26.02
CA PRO A 28 -18.29 -14.94 24.62
C PRO A 28 -18.14 -16.44 24.41
N CYS A 29 -18.74 -16.95 23.33
CA CYS A 29 -18.69 -18.35 22.95
C CYS A 29 -17.25 -18.86 22.79
N THR A 30 -16.92 -19.93 23.51
CA THR A 30 -15.62 -20.63 23.48
C THR A 30 -15.67 -21.94 22.70
N PHE A 31 -16.84 -22.35 22.21
CA PHE A 31 -17.01 -23.55 21.41
C PHE A 31 -16.35 -23.40 20.04
N LYS A 32 -15.82 -24.51 19.54
CA LYS A 32 -15.26 -24.63 18.20
C LYS A 32 -16.20 -25.43 17.33
N VAL A 33 -16.31 -25.04 16.06
CA VAL A 33 -17.12 -25.74 15.05
C VAL A 33 -16.20 -26.32 13.98
N GLU A 34 -16.51 -27.53 13.54
CA GLU A 34 -15.86 -28.16 12.39
C GLU A 34 -16.61 -27.78 11.12
N GLN A 35 -15.88 -27.26 10.13
CA GLN A 35 -16.41 -26.92 8.83
C GLN A 35 -15.78 -27.81 7.76
N SER A 36 -16.59 -28.27 6.81
CA SER A 36 -16.13 -29.00 5.63
C SER A 36 -15.94 -28.07 4.44
N CYS A 37 -14.87 -28.27 3.68
CA CYS A 37 -14.64 -27.51 2.47
C CYS A 37 -15.71 -27.82 1.42
N THR A 38 -16.18 -26.81 0.68
CA THR A 38 -17.04 -26.99 -0.51
C THR A 38 -16.39 -27.87 -1.58
N CYS A 39 -15.07 -27.99 -1.56
CA CYS A 39 -14.30 -28.89 -2.40
C CYS A 39 -14.29 -30.36 -1.94
N GLY A 40 -14.77 -30.67 -0.73
CA GLY A 40 -14.78 -32.01 -0.13
C GLY A 40 -13.41 -32.57 0.27
N LYS A 41 -12.30 -31.85 0.03
CA LYS A 41 -10.92 -32.36 0.24
C LYS A 41 -10.27 -31.99 1.57
N CYS A 42 -10.85 -31.05 2.31
CA CYS A 42 -10.29 -30.62 3.59
C CYS A 42 -11.39 -30.15 4.54
N ASN A 43 -11.09 -30.22 5.83
CA ASN A 43 -11.88 -29.69 6.92
C ASN A 43 -11.04 -28.69 7.72
N ARG A 44 -11.71 -27.85 8.52
CA ARG A 44 -11.04 -26.99 9.48
C ARG A 44 -11.87 -26.84 10.75
N ILE A 45 -11.19 -26.51 11.84
CA ILE A 45 -11.82 -26.18 13.11
C ILE A 45 -11.61 -24.70 13.39
N VAL A 46 -12.71 -23.98 13.63
CA VAL A 46 -12.69 -22.53 13.88
C VAL A 46 -13.53 -22.19 15.10
N ASP A 47 -13.20 -21.08 15.78
CA ASP A 47 -13.99 -20.63 16.93
C ASP A 47 -15.38 -20.18 16.45
N CYS A 48 -16.43 -20.67 17.09
CA CYS A 48 -17.82 -20.39 16.70
C CYS A 48 -18.12 -18.88 16.62
N LYS A 49 -17.52 -18.08 17.50
CA LYS A 49 -17.65 -16.61 17.50
C LYS A 49 -17.15 -15.92 16.23
N THR A 50 -16.35 -16.59 15.40
CA THR A 50 -15.74 -16.02 14.18
C THR A 50 -16.51 -16.38 12.91
N VAL A 51 -17.50 -17.26 13.01
CA VAL A 51 -18.22 -17.83 11.87
C VAL A 51 -19.64 -17.29 11.86
N ARG A 52 -20.15 -16.98 10.66
CA ARG A 52 -21.55 -16.61 10.48
C ARG A 52 -22.42 -17.87 10.42
N LEU A 53 -23.65 -17.79 10.92
CA LEU A 53 -24.59 -18.92 10.97
C LEU A 53 -24.78 -19.62 9.60
N ASP A 54 -24.75 -18.86 8.50
CA ASP A 54 -24.89 -19.34 7.13
C ASP A 54 -23.67 -20.11 6.59
N GLN A 55 -22.54 -20.05 7.28
CA GLN A 55 -21.31 -20.75 6.91
C GLN A 55 -20.89 -21.77 7.98
N ILE A 56 -21.74 -22.10 8.94
CA ILE A 56 -21.32 -22.88 10.11
C ILE A 56 -20.86 -24.31 9.77
N GLU A 57 -21.35 -24.89 8.68
CA GLU A 57 -21.03 -26.25 8.24
C GLU A 57 -20.03 -26.29 7.08
N THR A 58 -20.01 -25.25 6.22
CA THR A 58 -19.22 -25.26 4.99
C THR A 58 -18.38 -23.99 4.81
N TYR A 59 -17.23 -24.14 4.16
CA TYR A 59 -16.35 -23.02 3.79
C TYR A 59 -15.65 -23.29 2.46
N SER A 60 -15.19 -22.23 1.80
CA SER A 60 -14.27 -22.37 0.67
C SER A 60 -12.84 -22.17 1.15
N CYS A 61 -12.01 -23.19 1.05
CA CYS A 61 -10.60 -23.08 1.43
C CYS A 61 -9.82 -22.17 0.44
N THR A 62 -8.61 -21.75 0.77
CA THR A 62 -7.76 -20.96 -0.12
C THR A 62 -6.70 -21.81 -0.83
N ILE A 63 -6.84 -23.14 -0.76
CA ILE A 63 -5.91 -24.08 -1.39
C ILE A 63 -6.18 -24.10 -2.89
N HIS A 64 -5.11 -24.03 -3.69
CA HIS A 64 -5.20 -24.19 -5.15
C HIS A 64 -5.67 -25.60 -5.49
N CYS A 65 -6.62 -25.71 -6.41
CA CYS A 65 -7.25 -26.96 -6.75
C CYS A 65 -6.23 -28.03 -7.21
N ASN A 66 -5.29 -27.65 -8.07
CA ASN A 66 -4.23 -28.50 -8.63
C ASN A 66 -4.72 -29.79 -9.30
N PHE A 67 -6.02 -29.90 -9.60
CA PHE A 67 -6.61 -31.01 -10.32
C PHE A 67 -5.94 -31.16 -11.68
N LYS A 68 -5.46 -32.37 -12.00
CA LYS A 68 -4.78 -32.66 -13.25
C LYS A 68 -5.83 -32.94 -14.32
N TYR A 69 -5.86 -32.12 -15.37
CA TYR A 69 -6.81 -32.32 -16.47
C TYR A 69 -6.49 -33.62 -17.24
N ALA A 70 -7.47 -34.12 -17.99
CA ALA A 70 -7.34 -35.34 -18.80
C ALA A 70 -6.19 -35.28 -19.82
N CYS A 71 -5.80 -34.07 -20.26
CA CYS A 71 -4.65 -33.87 -21.15
C CYS A 71 -3.30 -34.25 -20.52
N GLY A 72 -3.23 -34.40 -19.21
CA GLY A 72 -2.04 -34.84 -18.49
C GLY A 72 -0.92 -33.80 -18.33
N GLN A 73 -1.01 -32.65 -18.99
CA GLN A 73 0.01 -31.59 -18.99
C GLN A 73 -0.37 -30.38 -18.11
N HIS A 74 -1.66 -30.05 -18.05
CA HIS A 74 -2.15 -28.87 -17.33
C HIS A 74 -2.83 -29.26 -16.01
N ARG A 75 -2.83 -28.29 -15.08
CA ARG A 75 -3.49 -28.40 -13.78
C ARG A 75 -4.39 -27.20 -13.56
N CYS A 76 -5.47 -27.39 -12.80
CA CYS A 76 -6.34 -26.30 -12.42
C CYS A 76 -5.60 -25.34 -11.46
N GLU A 77 -5.41 -24.10 -11.91
CA GLU A 77 -4.78 -23.02 -11.14
C GLU A 77 -5.80 -22.21 -10.31
N ALA A 78 -7.09 -22.53 -10.40
CA ALA A 78 -8.09 -21.84 -9.60
C ALA A 78 -7.93 -22.16 -8.10
N VAL A 79 -8.22 -21.16 -7.27
CA VAL A 79 -8.47 -21.38 -5.84
C VAL A 79 -9.72 -22.23 -5.68
N CYS A 80 -9.79 -23.01 -4.59
CA CYS A 80 -10.90 -23.90 -4.23
C CYS A 80 -12.27 -23.53 -4.83
N HIS A 81 -12.80 -24.43 -5.65
CA HIS A 81 -14.12 -24.33 -6.26
C HIS A 81 -14.80 -25.71 -6.28
N SER A 82 -16.13 -25.73 -6.46
CA SER A 82 -16.85 -26.99 -6.68
C SER A 82 -16.54 -27.53 -8.08
N HIS A 83 -16.39 -28.85 -8.19
CA HIS A 83 -16.20 -29.54 -9.46
C HIS A 83 -17.52 -30.18 -9.87
N ASP A 84 -18.56 -29.37 -10.07
CA ASP A 84 -19.83 -29.85 -10.60
C ASP A 84 -19.66 -30.14 -12.10
N GLU A 85 -19.44 -31.42 -12.39
CA GLU A 85 -19.60 -32.22 -13.63
C GLU A 85 -19.35 -31.61 -15.03
N GLY A 86 -18.70 -30.45 -15.15
CA GLY A 86 -18.29 -29.85 -16.43
C GLY A 86 -16.91 -29.19 -16.43
N ALA A 87 -16.25 -29.12 -15.28
CA ALA A 87 -14.95 -28.44 -15.11
C ALA A 87 -13.72 -29.34 -15.40
N SER A 88 -13.91 -30.43 -16.14
CA SER A 88 -12.91 -31.49 -16.35
C SER A 88 -12.04 -31.33 -17.60
N GLU A 89 -12.37 -30.37 -18.47
CA GLU A 89 -11.63 -30.16 -19.72
C GLU A 89 -10.52 -29.13 -19.55
N CYS A 90 -9.39 -29.41 -20.20
CA CYS A 90 -8.24 -28.52 -20.16
C CYS A 90 -8.57 -27.23 -20.93
N PRO A 91 -8.46 -26.03 -20.32
CA PRO A 91 -8.88 -24.77 -20.95
C PRO A 91 -8.04 -24.39 -22.18
N PHE A 92 -6.86 -25.00 -22.33
CA PHE A 92 -5.95 -24.77 -23.45
C PHE A 92 -6.17 -25.74 -24.62
N LEU A 93 -7.17 -26.63 -24.58
CA LEU A 93 -7.47 -27.50 -25.71
C LEU A 93 -7.82 -26.67 -26.97
N PRO A 94 -7.52 -27.17 -28.18
CA PRO A 94 -7.95 -26.52 -29.41
C PRO A 94 -9.46 -26.29 -29.47
N SER A 95 -10.25 -27.19 -28.87
CA SER A 95 -11.71 -27.06 -28.81
C SER A 95 -12.22 -25.99 -27.85
N THR A 96 -11.44 -25.63 -26.82
CA THR A 96 -11.86 -24.69 -25.78
C THR A 96 -11.25 -23.30 -25.98
N LEU A 97 -10.03 -23.23 -26.53
CA LEU A 97 -9.29 -21.99 -26.71
C LEU A 97 -9.60 -21.32 -28.05
N LEU A 98 -10.87 -20.94 -28.24
CA LEU A 98 -11.38 -20.31 -29.46
C LEU A 98 -11.32 -18.78 -29.44
N LYS A 99 -10.69 -18.18 -28.43
CA LYS A 99 -10.57 -16.72 -28.30
C LYS A 99 -9.10 -16.32 -28.29
N CYS A 100 -8.77 -15.32 -29.08
CA CYS A 100 -7.45 -14.71 -29.08
C CYS A 100 -7.13 -14.13 -27.69
N PRO A 101 -5.87 -14.21 -27.21
CA PRO A 101 -5.47 -13.64 -25.91
C PRO A 101 -5.77 -12.14 -25.73
N CYS A 102 -5.89 -11.39 -26.82
CA CYS A 102 -6.29 -9.98 -26.80
C CYS A 102 -7.79 -9.78 -26.52
N GLY A 103 -8.62 -10.79 -26.75
CA GLY A 103 -10.07 -10.77 -26.57
C GLY A 103 -10.87 -10.22 -27.76
N TYR A 104 -10.22 -9.64 -28.76
CA TYR A 104 -10.91 -8.98 -29.89
C TYR A 104 -11.29 -9.91 -31.04
N LYS A 105 -10.54 -11.00 -31.26
CA LYS A 105 -10.84 -12.00 -32.28
C LYS A 105 -11.23 -13.33 -31.63
N SER A 106 -12.31 -13.93 -32.12
CA SER A 106 -12.64 -15.33 -31.88
C SER A 106 -12.35 -16.13 -33.14
N PHE A 107 -11.93 -17.37 -32.97
CA PHE A 107 -11.64 -18.33 -34.03
C PHE A 107 -12.73 -19.39 -34.07
N THR A 108 -12.98 -19.98 -35.23
CA THR A 108 -13.84 -21.15 -35.32
C THR A 108 -13.09 -22.40 -34.84
N LEU A 109 -13.84 -23.49 -34.58
CA LEU A 109 -13.25 -24.76 -34.18
C LEU A 109 -12.32 -25.30 -35.27
N GLU A 110 -12.68 -25.13 -36.53
CA GLU A 110 -11.88 -25.55 -37.69
C GLU A 110 -10.55 -24.78 -37.74
N GLU A 111 -10.59 -23.44 -37.66
CA GLU A 111 -9.37 -22.61 -37.63
C GLU A 111 -8.43 -23.01 -36.48
N SER A 112 -9.01 -23.36 -35.31
CA SER A 112 -8.21 -23.80 -34.18
C SER A 112 -7.60 -25.18 -34.37
N LEU A 113 -8.33 -26.13 -34.94
CA LEU A 113 -7.85 -27.50 -35.17
C LEU A 113 -6.83 -27.58 -36.30
N GLU A 114 -6.87 -26.66 -37.26
CA GLU A 114 -5.86 -26.53 -38.32
C GLU A 114 -4.52 -26.03 -37.77
N SER A 115 -4.54 -25.14 -36.78
CA SER A 115 -3.35 -24.51 -36.21
C SER A 115 -2.79 -25.22 -34.97
N ARG A 116 -3.64 -25.94 -34.23
CA ARG A 116 -3.30 -26.59 -32.96
C ARG A 116 -3.92 -27.99 -32.89
N ALA A 117 -3.08 -29.00 -32.70
CA ALA A 117 -3.49 -30.38 -32.53
C ALA A 117 -3.67 -30.73 -31.04
N ILE A 118 -2.84 -30.16 -30.16
CA ILE A 118 -2.82 -30.46 -28.72
C ILE A 118 -2.78 -29.20 -27.87
N CYS A 119 -3.11 -29.35 -26.58
CA CYS A 119 -3.20 -28.21 -25.66
C CYS A 119 -1.87 -27.50 -25.36
N THR A 120 -0.73 -28.10 -25.72
CA THR A 120 0.61 -27.51 -25.55
C THR A 120 1.11 -26.78 -26.80
N ASP A 121 0.37 -26.86 -27.91
CA ASP A 121 0.72 -26.12 -29.11
C ASP A 121 0.55 -24.61 -28.88
N PRO A 122 1.38 -23.76 -29.52
CA PRO A 122 1.35 -22.32 -29.38
C PRO A 122 -0.07 -21.75 -29.51
N VAL A 123 -0.39 -20.77 -28.67
CA VAL A 123 -1.71 -20.13 -28.70
C VAL A 123 -1.87 -19.32 -29.99
N ILE A 124 -3.05 -19.42 -30.60
CA ILE A 124 -3.39 -18.66 -31.81
C ILE A 124 -3.58 -17.20 -31.41
N VAL A 125 -2.78 -16.33 -32.02
CA VAL A 125 -2.87 -14.88 -31.88
C VAL A 125 -3.42 -14.28 -33.18
N CYS A 126 -4.05 -13.10 -33.09
CA CYS A 126 -4.48 -12.38 -34.28
C CYS A 126 -3.37 -11.46 -34.79
N ASP A 127 -3.39 -11.10 -36.09
CA ASP A 127 -2.38 -10.21 -36.67
C ASP A 127 -2.59 -8.72 -36.35
N GLN A 128 -3.38 -8.41 -35.32
CA GLN A 128 -3.73 -7.04 -34.94
C GLN A 128 -2.88 -6.57 -33.76
N ILE A 129 -2.89 -5.26 -33.52
CA ILE A 129 -2.38 -4.68 -32.27
C ILE A 129 -3.26 -5.16 -31.12
N CYS A 130 -2.64 -5.48 -29.98
CA CYS A 130 -3.32 -6.12 -28.84
C CYS A 130 -4.45 -5.28 -28.24
N TRP A 131 -4.26 -3.97 -28.08
CA TRP A 131 -5.21 -3.00 -27.49
C TRP A 131 -5.76 -3.31 -26.09
N LYS A 132 -5.33 -4.42 -25.48
CA LYS A 132 -5.75 -4.83 -24.14
C LYS A 132 -5.45 -3.75 -23.11
N GLU A 133 -6.46 -3.40 -22.32
CA GLU A 133 -6.33 -2.44 -21.22
C GLU A 133 -5.52 -3.04 -20.07
N LEU A 134 -4.49 -2.31 -19.63
CA LEU A 134 -3.57 -2.72 -18.58
C LEU A 134 -3.96 -2.11 -17.24
N LYS A 135 -3.49 -2.70 -16.14
CA LYS A 135 -3.73 -2.19 -14.77
C LYS A 135 -3.28 -0.74 -14.57
N CYS A 136 -2.32 -0.26 -15.37
CA CYS A 136 -1.88 1.12 -15.35
C CYS A 136 -2.81 2.11 -16.09
N GLY A 137 -3.93 1.64 -16.66
CA GLY A 137 -4.90 2.44 -17.43
C GLY A 137 -4.51 2.68 -18.89
N HIS A 138 -3.36 2.19 -19.35
CA HIS A 138 -2.92 2.31 -20.74
C HIS A 138 -3.29 1.06 -21.55
N ALA A 139 -3.45 1.22 -22.86
CA ALA A 139 -3.67 0.11 -23.78
C ALA A 139 -2.34 -0.49 -24.28
N CYS A 140 -2.31 -1.82 -24.44
CA CYS A 140 -1.17 -2.53 -25.04
C CYS A 140 -1.04 -2.20 -26.54
N LYS A 141 0.07 -1.56 -26.93
CA LYS A 141 0.37 -1.16 -28.32
C LYS A 141 1.26 -2.17 -29.07
N LEU A 142 1.56 -3.32 -28.46
CA LEU A 142 2.31 -4.40 -29.11
C LEU A 142 1.42 -5.12 -30.13
N SER A 143 2.05 -5.78 -31.11
CA SER A 143 1.38 -6.83 -31.89
C SER A 143 0.79 -7.88 -30.94
N CYS A 144 -0.33 -8.50 -31.31
CA CYS A 144 -0.93 -9.52 -30.48
C CYS A 144 0.12 -10.61 -30.19
N HIS A 145 0.20 -10.98 -28.92
CA HIS A 145 1.22 -11.88 -28.41
C HIS A 145 0.59 -12.84 -27.43
N ASP A 146 1.29 -13.94 -27.21
CA ASP A 146 1.02 -14.86 -26.12
C ASP A 146 1.90 -14.44 -24.92
N GLY A 147 1.29 -14.19 -23.76
CA GLY A 147 1.99 -13.75 -22.54
C GLY A 147 1.52 -12.41 -21.95
N PRO A 148 2.22 -11.91 -20.92
CA PRO A 148 1.84 -10.69 -20.19
C PRO A 148 2.07 -9.44 -21.04
N CYS A 149 1.09 -8.56 -21.08
CA CYS A 149 1.20 -7.31 -21.81
C CYS A 149 2.08 -6.30 -21.05
N VAL A 150 2.99 -5.62 -21.77
CA VAL A 150 3.90 -4.62 -21.22
C VAL A 150 3.50 -3.22 -21.72
N CYS A 151 3.45 -2.25 -20.81
CA CYS A 151 3.14 -0.87 -21.17
C CYS A 151 4.39 -0.11 -21.65
N LEU A 152 4.44 0.23 -22.93
CA LEU A 152 5.52 1.04 -23.54
C LEU A 152 5.23 2.55 -23.56
N GLU A 153 4.17 2.99 -22.88
CA GLU A 153 3.82 4.40 -22.83
C GLU A 153 4.89 5.19 -22.05
N LYS A 154 5.37 6.30 -22.62
CA LYS A 154 6.38 7.14 -21.98
C LYS A 154 5.71 8.11 -21.01
N GLN A 155 6.26 8.19 -19.80
CA GLN A 155 5.76 9.05 -18.72
C GLN A 155 6.87 9.99 -18.26
N LEU A 156 6.49 11.23 -17.93
CA LEU A 156 7.40 12.22 -17.37
C LEU A 156 7.39 12.09 -15.85
N VAL A 157 8.52 11.63 -15.30
CA VAL A 157 8.71 11.50 -13.86
C VAL A 157 9.44 12.72 -13.35
N SER A 158 8.84 13.40 -12.37
CA SER A 158 9.46 14.55 -11.73
C SER A 158 10.65 14.13 -10.87
N CYS A 159 11.72 14.92 -10.94
CA CYS A 159 12.85 14.80 -10.04
C CYS A 159 12.39 14.97 -8.58
N ARG A 160 13.14 14.40 -7.63
CA ARG A 160 12.93 14.56 -6.18
C ARG A 160 12.75 16.02 -5.74
N CYS A 161 13.47 16.94 -6.38
CA CYS A 161 13.35 18.38 -6.12
C CYS A 161 12.33 19.10 -7.03
N GLY A 162 11.71 18.39 -7.98
CA GLY A 162 10.76 18.92 -8.96
C GLY A 162 11.31 19.99 -9.90
N ALA A 163 12.64 20.10 -10.06
CA ALA A 163 13.27 21.06 -10.96
C ALA A 163 13.48 20.53 -12.39
N THR A 164 13.62 19.21 -12.54
CA THR A 164 13.81 18.53 -13.83
C THR A 164 12.87 17.33 -13.93
N HIS A 165 12.73 16.80 -15.13
CA HIS A 165 11.94 15.59 -15.40
C HIS A 165 12.81 14.56 -16.12
N VAL A 166 12.53 13.28 -15.89
CA VAL A 166 13.12 12.18 -16.64
C VAL A 166 11.98 11.43 -17.32
N THR A 167 12.18 11.07 -18.59
CA THR A 167 11.24 10.25 -19.34
C THR A 167 11.56 8.78 -19.04
N ALA A 168 10.58 8.05 -18.52
CA ALA A 168 10.66 6.61 -18.30
C ALA A 168 9.42 5.93 -18.90
N THR A 169 9.51 4.64 -19.22
CA THR A 169 8.32 3.90 -19.65
C THR A 169 7.44 3.55 -18.45
N CYS A 170 6.13 3.44 -18.66
CA CYS A 170 5.18 3.07 -17.63
C CYS A 170 5.54 1.74 -16.96
N ALA A 171 6.08 0.78 -17.71
CA ALA A 171 6.57 -0.50 -17.19
C ALA A 171 7.74 -0.36 -16.21
N GLU A 172 8.59 0.65 -16.37
CA GLU A 172 9.77 0.88 -15.50
C GLU A 172 9.41 1.63 -14.21
N LEU A 173 8.29 2.38 -14.20
CA LEU A 173 7.90 3.24 -13.07
C LEU A 173 7.87 2.53 -11.71
N PRO A 174 7.33 1.30 -11.56
CA PRO A 174 7.31 0.62 -10.26
C PRO A 174 8.72 0.31 -9.72
N THR A 175 9.70 0.20 -10.60
CA THR A 175 11.10 -0.12 -10.27
C THR A 175 12.02 1.10 -10.29
N LEU A 176 11.53 2.23 -10.79
CA LEU A 176 12.34 3.43 -10.99
C LEU A 176 12.56 4.14 -9.64
N SER A 177 13.82 4.22 -9.22
CA SER A 177 14.21 5.05 -8.08
C SER A 177 13.90 6.53 -8.37
N THR A 178 13.47 7.29 -7.37
CA THR A 178 13.15 8.73 -7.51
C THR A 178 14.32 9.47 -8.18
N PRO A 179 14.10 10.10 -9.36
CA PRO A 179 15.20 10.70 -10.10
C PRO A 179 15.81 11.89 -9.34
N THR A 180 17.14 11.99 -9.33
CA THR A 180 17.87 13.10 -8.70
C THR A 180 18.64 13.91 -9.74
N CYS A 181 18.68 15.25 -9.59
CA CYS A 181 19.39 16.14 -10.50
C CYS A 181 20.64 16.78 -9.86
N LYS A 182 21.37 17.57 -10.65
CA LYS A 182 22.52 18.35 -10.15
C LYS A 182 22.17 19.80 -9.77
N THR A 183 20.91 20.21 -9.94
CA THR A 183 20.44 21.56 -9.63
C THR A 183 20.61 21.89 -8.16
N GLN A 184 21.18 23.06 -7.87
CA GLN A 184 21.39 23.56 -6.52
C GLN A 184 20.10 24.20 -5.99
N CYS A 185 19.69 23.84 -4.77
CA CYS A 185 18.53 24.41 -4.11
C CYS A 185 18.84 25.81 -3.57
N ARG A 186 18.04 26.79 -3.98
CA ARG A 186 18.10 28.19 -3.53
C ARG A 186 16.99 28.55 -2.54
N SER A 187 16.23 27.57 -2.06
CA SER A 187 15.21 27.80 -1.03
C SER A 187 15.87 28.29 0.26
N LEU A 188 15.19 29.21 0.94
CA LEU A 188 15.62 29.70 2.24
C LEU A 188 15.40 28.62 3.31
N LYS A 189 16.36 28.53 4.23
CA LYS A 189 16.26 27.75 5.45
C LYS A 189 15.19 28.32 6.38
N THR A 190 14.78 27.58 7.40
CA THR A 190 13.77 27.97 8.42
C THR A 190 14.05 29.33 9.06
N CYS A 191 15.33 29.71 9.20
CA CYS A 191 15.76 31.03 9.68
C CYS A 191 15.34 32.22 8.79
N GLY A 192 14.99 31.97 7.52
CA GLY A 192 14.57 32.99 6.55
C GLY A 192 15.70 33.85 5.97
N ARG A 193 16.97 33.58 6.31
CA ARG A 193 18.14 34.36 5.83
C ARG A 193 19.14 33.54 5.02
N HIS A 194 19.33 32.27 5.35
CA HIS A 194 20.33 31.42 4.73
C HIS A 194 19.73 30.56 3.63
N GLU A 195 20.41 30.43 2.50
CA GLU A 195 20.02 29.52 1.43
C GLU A 195 20.45 28.07 1.78
N CYS A 196 19.70 27.09 1.26
CA CYS A 196 19.99 25.67 1.48
C CYS A 196 21.33 25.24 0.83
N GLY A 197 21.53 25.55 -0.44
CA GLY A 197 22.75 25.24 -1.18
C GLY A 197 22.97 23.75 -1.51
N ARG A 198 22.10 22.84 -1.03
CA ARG A 198 22.18 21.39 -1.32
C ARG A 198 21.76 21.06 -2.76
N LYS A 199 22.37 20.05 -3.38
CA LYS A 199 21.99 19.56 -4.72
C LYS A 199 20.76 18.66 -4.62
N CYS A 200 19.77 18.89 -5.49
CA CYS A 200 18.51 18.12 -5.53
C CYS A 200 17.81 17.99 -4.16
N CYS A 201 17.67 19.12 -3.47
CA CYS A 201 16.95 19.17 -2.20
C CYS A 201 15.46 18.81 -2.41
N PRO A 202 14.87 17.88 -1.64
CA PRO A 202 13.46 17.52 -1.80
C PRO A 202 12.55 18.72 -1.54
N LYS A 203 11.47 18.84 -2.32
CA LYS A 203 10.46 19.91 -2.16
C LYS A 203 9.63 19.75 -0.89
N GLU A 204 9.42 18.52 -0.45
CA GLU A 204 8.65 18.19 0.76
C GLU A 204 9.45 17.25 1.66
N SER A 205 9.28 17.42 2.98
CA SER A 205 9.82 16.51 3.99
C SER A 205 8.97 15.23 4.03
N PHE A 206 9.40 14.20 3.30
CA PHE A 206 8.73 12.89 3.32
C PHE A 206 8.85 12.15 4.66
N ASP A 207 9.82 12.53 5.49
CA ASP A 207 9.99 11.99 6.84
C ASP A 207 10.17 13.14 7.84
N SER A 208 9.38 13.13 8.92
CA SER A 208 9.33 14.15 9.97
C SER A 208 10.59 14.26 10.84
N ILE A 209 11.70 13.63 10.44
CA ILE A 209 12.88 13.45 11.30
C ILE A 209 14.00 14.47 10.99
N GLN A 210 14.02 15.08 9.80
CA GLN A 210 14.95 16.19 9.54
C GLN A 210 14.53 17.02 8.31
N ASP A 211 13.98 18.21 8.54
CA ASP A 211 13.77 19.19 7.48
C ASP A 211 15.12 19.56 6.86
N PRO A 212 15.36 19.29 5.56
CA PRO A 212 16.64 19.64 4.93
C PRO A 212 16.89 21.15 4.86
N HIS A 213 15.88 21.97 5.16
CA HIS A 213 15.96 23.42 5.26
C HIS A 213 16.12 23.91 6.70
N HIS A 214 16.39 23.05 7.69
CA HIS A 214 16.75 23.49 9.03
C HIS A 214 18.07 24.31 9.02
N CYS A 215 18.13 25.37 9.82
CA CYS A 215 19.34 26.18 9.99
C CYS A 215 20.04 25.90 11.34
N ASP A 216 21.18 25.22 11.31
CA ASP A 216 21.97 24.90 12.51
C ASP A 216 23.01 25.99 12.87
N LEU A 217 22.95 27.15 12.21
CA LEU A 217 23.86 28.26 12.48
C LEU A 217 23.40 29.02 13.73
N LEU A 218 24.32 29.56 14.52
CA LEU A 218 23.99 30.48 15.60
C LEU A 218 23.56 31.84 15.05
N CYS A 219 22.72 32.56 15.80
CA CYS A 219 22.25 33.87 15.40
C CYS A 219 23.35 34.94 15.44
N ASP A 220 24.18 34.95 16.49
CA ASP A 220 25.33 35.85 16.71
C ASP A 220 25.08 37.37 16.58
N ARG A 221 23.82 37.79 16.39
CA ARG A 221 23.43 39.21 16.37
C ARG A 221 23.61 39.83 17.74
N ILE A 222 24.14 41.06 17.77
CA ILE A 222 24.21 41.86 18.99
C ILE A 222 22.79 42.17 19.46
N LEU A 223 22.50 41.83 20.73
CA LEU A 223 21.22 42.09 21.39
C LEU A 223 21.03 43.58 21.63
N LYS A 224 19.79 44.01 21.93
CA LYS A 224 19.46 45.43 22.19
C LYS A 224 20.28 46.07 23.33
N CYS A 225 20.87 45.28 24.21
CA CYS A 225 21.79 45.74 25.25
C CYS A 225 23.15 46.25 24.72
N GLY A 226 23.49 46.01 23.45
CA GLY A 226 24.73 46.47 22.82
C GLY A 226 26.01 45.71 23.22
N LYS A 227 25.98 44.94 24.32
CA LYS A 227 27.16 44.22 24.85
C LYS A 227 27.14 42.71 24.52
N HIS A 228 25.99 42.06 24.50
CA HIS A 228 25.87 40.60 24.36
C HIS A 228 25.36 40.16 22.98
N LYS A 229 25.81 38.98 22.52
CA LYS A 229 25.35 38.32 21.29
C LYS A 229 24.23 37.32 21.59
N CYS A 230 23.33 37.12 20.63
CA CYS A 230 22.28 36.12 20.71
C CYS A 230 22.89 34.69 20.64
N ALA A 231 22.69 33.90 21.69
CA ALA A 231 23.17 32.52 21.80
C ALA A 231 22.21 31.47 21.21
N LEU A 232 21.04 31.89 20.70
CA LEU A 232 20.10 30.99 20.05
C LEU A 232 20.58 30.57 18.66
N ASP A 233 20.03 29.47 18.16
CA ASP A 233 20.06 29.12 16.75
C ASP A 233 19.48 30.24 15.88
N CYS A 234 19.77 30.18 14.59
CA CYS A 234 19.35 31.18 13.63
C CYS A 234 17.83 31.15 13.49
N HIS A 235 17.19 32.07 14.19
CA HIS A 235 15.74 32.16 14.26
C HIS A 235 15.19 33.24 13.32
N ARG A 236 13.90 33.11 12.98
CA ARG A 236 13.15 34.13 12.26
C ARG A 236 12.70 35.23 13.25
N GLY A 237 12.79 36.49 12.85
CA GLY A 237 12.32 37.63 13.66
C GLY A 237 13.39 38.26 14.58
N PRO A 238 12.99 39.16 15.48
CA PRO A 238 13.89 39.90 16.37
C PRO A 238 14.46 39.00 17.48
N CYS A 239 15.70 39.26 17.90
CA CYS A 239 16.33 38.51 18.99
C CYS A 239 15.60 38.76 20.33
N PRO A 240 15.58 37.76 21.23
CA PRO A 240 15.03 37.93 22.57
C PRO A 240 15.79 39.02 23.35
N PRO A 241 15.18 39.58 24.40
CA PRO A 241 15.88 40.49 25.31
C PRO A 241 17.09 39.80 25.95
N CYS A 242 18.06 40.60 26.38
CA CYS A 242 19.21 40.08 27.10
C CYS A 242 18.76 39.57 28.47
N ILE A 243 19.11 38.32 28.79
CA ILE A 243 18.78 37.66 30.06
C ILE A 243 19.85 37.85 31.13
N GLU A 244 21.02 38.37 30.76
CA GLU A 244 22.04 38.80 31.71
C GLU A 244 21.53 40.04 32.45
N ALA A 245 21.23 39.88 33.74
CA ALA A 245 20.92 41.00 34.61
C ALA A 245 22.14 41.93 34.64
N SER A 246 21.94 43.19 34.27
CA SER A 246 22.98 44.20 34.51
C SER A 246 23.12 44.36 36.02
N PHE A 247 24.28 44.00 36.57
CA PHE A 247 24.64 44.33 37.96
C PHE A 247 24.98 45.82 38.14
N GLU A 248 24.84 46.64 37.07
CA GLU A 248 24.97 48.08 37.17
C GLU A 248 23.68 48.65 37.79
N PRO A 249 23.79 49.37 38.93
CA PRO A 249 22.64 49.93 39.61
C PRO A 249 21.90 50.91 38.68
N VAL A 250 20.64 50.61 38.37
CA VAL A 250 19.83 51.48 37.51
C VAL A 250 19.27 52.62 38.37
N SER A 251 19.86 53.80 38.20
CA SER A 251 19.43 55.02 38.87
C SER A 251 18.27 55.64 38.10
N CYS A 252 17.16 55.94 38.77
CA CYS A 252 16.09 56.76 38.20
C CYS A 252 16.69 58.07 37.66
N ALA A 253 16.22 58.54 36.50
CA ALA A 253 16.62 59.86 35.98
C ALA A 253 16.32 61.01 36.96
N CYS A 254 15.43 60.77 37.93
CA CYS A 254 15.10 61.66 39.03
C CYS A 254 16.13 61.65 40.19
N GLY A 255 17.13 60.77 40.17
CA GLY A 255 18.21 60.64 41.16
C GLY A 255 17.81 60.09 42.54
N LYS A 256 16.52 59.81 42.78
CA LYS A 256 16.00 59.48 44.12
C LYS A 256 15.95 57.99 44.45
N THR A 257 16.07 57.13 43.46
CA THR A 257 15.96 55.68 43.66
C THR A 257 16.94 54.97 42.75
N THR A 258 17.71 54.08 43.34
CA THR A 258 18.67 53.23 42.66
C THR A 258 18.26 51.80 42.90
N LEU A 259 17.92 51.08 41.83
CA LEU A 259 17.63 49.65 41.90
C LEU A 259 18.98 48.94 41.87
N GLU A 260 19.41 48.42 43.02
CA GLU A 260 20.50 47.45 43.09
C GLU A 260 20.00 46.07 42.64
N PRO A 261 20.85 45.26 41.96
CA PRO A 261 20.47 43.96 41.43
C PRO A 261 20.05 42.94 42.49
#